data_AF-A0A0H5SIJ2-F1
#
_entry.id   AF-A0A0H5SIJ2-F1
#
_cell.length_a   1.000
_cell.length_b   1.000
_cell.length_c   1.000
_cell.angle_alpha   90.00
_cell.angle_beta   90.00
_cell.angle_gamma   90.00
#
_symmetry.space_group_name_H-M   'P 1'
#
loop_
_entity.id
_entity.type
_entity.pdbx_description
1 polymer ?
#
loop_
_entity_poly.entity_id
_entity_poly.type
_entity_poly.pdbx_seq_one_letter_code
_entity_poly.pdbx_strand_id
1 'polypeptide(L)'
;MQNFVLNNGVVLKTIPPITFPNNMSKTRTICFQTDLPYDVLFEMFSEYSNVCRIECKFDSGNVADVLTDCVKLKVLSRKDDGSYTAEFSTDATEKLILELQEEVKRLKSQVENLIAEKESDTSEETERPDVQEPGTGDEETLDPEAKPEEPEIPDEETETEETDDEEDFEP
;
A
#
# COMPACT_ATOMS: atom_id res chain seq x y z
N MET A 1 23.42 -14.96 -18.09
CA MET A 1 23.14 -13.64 -17.47
C MET A 1 21.83 -13.77 -16.70
N GLN A 2 21.62 -12.88 -15.71
CA GLN A 2 20.37 -12.83 -14.95
C GLN A 2 19.67 -11.51 -15.31
N ASN A 3 18.35 -11.52 -15.28
CA ASN A 3 17.50 -10.37 -15.49
C ASN A 3 16.59 -10.25 -14.27
N PHE A 4 16.21 -9.04 -13.91
CA PHE A 4 15.12 -8.87 -12.94
C PHE A 4 13.90 -8.32 -13.67
N VAL A 5 12.75 -8.87 -13.31
CA VAL A 5 11.47 -8.53 -13.90
C VAL A 5 10.64 -7.89 -12.80
N LEU A 6 10.28 -6.63 -13.01
CA LEU A 6 9.37 -5.90 -12.14
C LEU A 6 7.93 -6.40 -12.32
N ASN A 7 7.07 -6.10 -11.37
CA ASN A 7 5.68 -6.56 -11.39
C ASN A 7 4.87 -6.00 -12.59
N ASN A 8 5.27 -4.83 -13.10
CA ASN A 8 4.71 -4.25 -14.33
C ASN A 8 5.24 -4.89 -15.63
N GLY A 9 6.07 -5.93 -15.54
CA GLY A 9 6.60 -6.69 -16.68
C GLY A 9 7.88 -6.13 -17.30
N VAL A 10 8.42 -5.01 -16.80
CA VAL A 10 9.68 -4.46 -17.31
C VAL A 10 10.84 -5.37 -16.93
N VAL A 11 11.64 -5.73 -17.93
CA VAL A 11 12.81 -6.61 -17.79
C VAL A 11 14.08 -5.77 -17.81
N LEU A 12 14.87 -5.85 -16.74
CA LEU A 12 16.12 -5.12 -16.60
C LEU A 12 17.28 -6.09 -16.50
N LYS A 13 18.30 -5.83 -17.33
CA LYS A 13 19.45 -6.72 -17.45
C LYS A 13 20.36 -6.51 -16.24
N THR A 14 20.51 -7.54 -15.43
CA THR A 14 21.37 -7.44 -14.25
C THR A 14 22.82 -7.55 -14.70
N ILE A 15 23.66 -6.78 -14.01
CA ILE A 15 25.10 -6.95 -14.07
C ILE A 15 25.45 -7.68 -12.77
N PRO A 16 26.30 -8.74 -12.80
CA PRO A 16 26.52 -9.62 -11.65
C PRO A 16 26.81 -8.86 -10.34
N PRO A 17 26.38 -9.40 -9.18
CA PRO A 17 25.00 -9.46 -8.68
C PRO A 17 24.79 -8.44 -7.54
N ILE A 18 23.61 -7.83 -7.39
CA ILE A 18 22.46 -8.28 -6.56
C ILE A 18 22.87 -8.62 -5.12
N THR A 19 22.41 -7.75 -4.22
CA THR A 19 22.71 -7.67 -2.79
C THR A 19 22.43 -8.85 -1.88
N PHE A 20 23.30 -8.94 -0.89
CA PHE A 20 23.01 -9.43 0.45
C PHE A 20 22.05 -8.47 1.16
N PRO A 21 20.99 -8.93 1.83
CA PRO A 21 20.27 -8.10 2.77
C PRO A 21 21.29 -7.64 3.82
N ASN A 22 21.54 -6.34 3.90
CA ASN A 22 22.21 -5.81 5.08
C ASN A 22 21.14 -5.70 6.15
N ASN A 23 21.00 -6.74 6.97
CA ASN A 23 19.96 -6.79 8.01
C ASN A 23 20.08 -5.62 9.02
N MET A 24 21.28 -5.05 9.21
CA MET A 24 21.47 -3.87 10.06
C MET A 24 20.93 -2.61 9.38
N SER A 25 21.18 -2.46 8.07
CA SER A 25 20.73 -1.31 7.29
C SER A 25 19.30 -1.44 6.78
N LYS A 26 18.72 -2.65 6.80
CA LYS A 26 17.41 -2.99 6.21
C LYS A 26 17.30 -2.52 4.76
N THR A 27 18.33 -2.79 3.96
CA THR A 27 18.37 -2.41 2.55
C THR A 27 18.83 -3.54 1.62
N ARG A 28 18.40 -3.42 0.36
CA ARG A 28 18.75 -4.29 -0.76
C ARG A 28 19.15 -3.43 -1.95
N THR A 29 20.29 -3.70 -2.56
CA THR A 29 20.90 -2.95 -3.65
C THR A 29 21.00 -3.80 -4.93
N ILE A 30 20.38 -3.32 -6.00
CA ILE A 30 20.29 -4.01 -7.28
C ILE A 30 21.07 -3.19 -8.33
N CYS A 31 21.96 -3.87 -9.05
CA CYS A 31 22.75 -3.29 -10.13
C CYS A 31 22.26 -3.79 -11.49
N PHE A 32 22.07 -2.87 -12.44
CA PHE A 32 21.53 -3.21 -13.76
C PHE A 32 21.93 -2.23 -14.85
N GLN A 33 21.71 -2.67 -16.08
CA GLN A 33 21.88 -1.89 -17.30
C GLN A 33 20.54 -1.79 -18.02
N THR A 34 20.27 -0.61 -18.56
CA THR A 34 19.06 -0.31 -19.31
C THR A 34 19.24 0.94 -20.15
N ASP A 35 18.48 1.02 -21.24
CA ASP A 35 18.39 2.21 -22.09
C ASP A 35 17.28 3.17 -21.62
N LEU A 36 16.53 2.79 -20.58
CA LEU A 36 15.49 3.65 -20.01
C LEU A 36 16.11 4.90 -19.36
N PRO A 37 15.48 6.08 -19.52
CA PRO A 37 15.95 7.30 -18.90
C PRO A 37 15.78 7.24 -17.37
N TYR A 38 16.60 8.02 -16.66
CA TYR A 38 16.61 8.05 -15.19
C TYR A 38 15.23 8.33 -14.60
N ASP A 39 14.50 9.33 -15.14
CA ASP A 39 13.21 9.74 -14.59
C ASP A 39 12.16 8.63 -14.66
N VAL A 40 12.13 7.89 -15.78
CA VAL A 40 11.23 6.73 -15.97
C VAL A 40 11.59 5.62 -14.98
N LEU A 41 12.87 5.35 -14.76
CA LEU A 41 13.30 4.38 -13.76
C LEU A 41 12.92 4.82 -12.34
N PHE A 42 13.12 6.09 -12.03
CA PHE A 42 12.82 6.65 -10.72
C PHE A 42 11.33 6.54 -10.40
N GLU A 43 10.46 6.95 -11.32
CA GLU A 43 9.01 6.83 -11.18
C GLU A 43 8.61 5.36 -11.01
N MET A 44 9.11 4.50 -11.89
CA MET A 44 8.80 3.07 -11.87
C MET A 44 9.20 2.37 -10.57
N PHE A 45 10.38 2.67 -10.02
CA PHE A 45 10.85 2.09 -8.76
C PHE A 45 10.26 2.76 -7.52
N SER A 46 9.69 3.96 -7.66
CA SER A 46 9.01 4.64 -6.55
C SER A 46 7.63 4.03 -6.25
N GLU A 47 7.04 3.36 -7.23
CA GLU A 47 5.77 2.66 -7.05
C GLU A 47 5.95 1.31 -6.35
N TYR A 48 5.38 1.19 -5.15
CA TYR A 48 5.42 -0.05 -4.37
C TYR A 48 4.90 -1.26 -5.17
N SER A 49 3.80 -1.09 -5.89
CA SER A 49 3.18 -2.15 -6.71
C SER A 49 4.12 -2.72 -7.78
N ASN A 50 5.13 -1.97 -8.21
CA ASN A 50 6.12 -2.43 -9.20
C ASN A 50 7.27 -3.20 -8.56
N VAL A 51 7.63 -2.88 -7.32
CA VAL A 51 8.84 -3.38 -6.64
C VAL A 51 8.56 -4.35 -5.50
N CYS A 52 7.30 -4.49 -5.06
CA CYS A 52 6.88 -5.41 -4.00
C CYS A 52 7.16 -6.88 -4.35
N ARG A 53 7.31 -7.19 -5.64
CA ARG A 53 7.66 -8.50 -6.16
C ARG A 53 8.56 -8.36 -7.38
N ILE A 54 9.82 -8.77 -7.22
CA ILE A 54 10.82 -8.73 -8.29
C ILE A 54 11.24 -10.15 -8.60
N GLU A 55 11.01 -10.61 -9.83
CA GLU A 55 11.42 -11.94 -10.28
C GLU A 55 12.82 -11.90 -10.89
N CYS A 56 13.74 -12.66 -10.32
CA CYS A 56 15.09 -12.80 -10.85
C CYS A 56 15.11 -14.00 -11.81
N LYS A 57 15.25 -13.79 -13.12
CA LYS A 57 15.22 -14.83 -14.16
C LYS A 57 16.58 -15.02 -14.82
N PHE A 58 16.92 -16.26 -15.13
CA PHE A 58 18.03 -16.54 -16.05
C PHE A 58 17.64 -16.19 -17.48
N ASP A 59 18.62 -16.00 -18.37
CA ASP A 59 18.37 -15.81 -19.81
C ASP A 59 17.57 -16.97 -20.44
N SER A 60 17.57 -18.16 -19.83
CA SER A 60 16.73 -19.29 -20.25
C SER A 60 15.23 -19.11 -19.94
N GLY A 61 14.85 -18.03 -19.25
CA GLY A 61 13.48 -17.76 -18.79
C GLY A 61 13.11 -18.41 -17.45
N ASN A 62 13.96 -19.29 -16.92
CA ASN A 62 13.74 -19.92 -15.62
C ASN A 62 13.86 -18.89 -14.49
N VAL A 63 12.91 -18.90 -13.56
CA VAL A 63 12.96 -18.11 -12.33
C VAL A 63 14.03 -18.70 -11.42
N ALA A 64 15.03 -17.88 -11.09
CA ALA A 64 16.10 -18.21 -10.16
C ALA A 64 15.68 -17.90 -8.71
N ASP A 65 15.02 -16.76 -8.50
CA ASP A 65 14.59 -16.27 -7.20
C ASP A 65 13.44 -15.25 -7.34
N VAL A 66 12.74 -14.97 -6.25
CA VAL A 66 11.69 -13.94 -6.17
C VAL A 66 11.91 -13.11 -4.91
N LEU A 67 12.20 -11.82 -5.10
CA LEU A 67 12.36 -10.86 -4.02
C LEU A 67 11.00 -10.28 -3.68
N THR A 68 10.58 -10.43 -2.42
CA THR A 68 9.29 -9.91 -1.90
C THR A 68 9.47 -9.00 -0.69
N ASP A 69 10.72 -8.66 -0.38
CA ASP A 69 11.14 -7.83 0.73
C ASP A 69 11.41 -6.38 0.33
N CYS A 70 11.49 -6.07 -0.97
CA CYS A 70 11.68 -4.70 -1.46
C CYS A 70 10.40 -3.88 -1.28
N VAL A 71 10.52 -2.72 -0.62
CA VAL A 71 9.35 -1.89 -0.31
C VAL A 71 9.42 -0.49 -0.87
N LYS A 72 10.56 0.19 -0.75
CA LYS A 72 10.66 1.59 -1.15
C LYS A 72 12.04 1.88 -1.70
N LEU A 73 12.12 2.55 -2.84
CA LEU A 73 13.36 3.10 -3.34
C LEU A 73 13.91 4.15 -2.36
N LYS A 74 15.10 3.91 -1.83
CA LYS A 74 15.87 4.86 -1.01
C LYS A 74 16.80 5.68 -1.90
N VAL A 75 17.51 5.03 -2.82
CA VAL A 75 18.49 5.67 -3.70
C VAL A 75 18.43 5.05 -5.09
N LEU A 76 18.44 5.89 -6.12
CA LEU A 76 18.75 5.48 -7.49
C LEU A 76 19.98 6.29 -7.94
N SER A 77 21.02 5.61 -8.39
CA SER A 77 22.24 6.25 -8.89
C SER A 77 22.62 5.68 -10.24
N ARG A 78 23.21 6.53 -11.08
CA ARG A 78 23.79 6.15 -12.37
C ARG A 78 25.30 6.27 -12.26
N LYS A 79 26.01 5.21 -12.67
CA LYS A 79 27.47 5.17 -12.71
C LYS A 79 28.00 5.65 -14.06
N ASP A 80 29.28 6.01 -14.09
CA ASP A 80 29.96 6.49 -15.30
C ASP A 80 30.02 5.44 -16.42
N ASP A 81 29.98 4.15 -16.07
CA ASP A 81 29.92 3.03 -17.01
C ASP A 81 28.53 2.81 -17.64
N GLY A 82 27.58 3.70 -17.33
CA GLY A 82 26.20 3.63 -17.81
C GLY A 82 25.31 2.63 -17.06
N SER A 83 25.82 1.95 -16.04
CA SER A 83 25.01 1.10 -15.16
C SER A 83 24.27 1.92 -14.11
N TYR A 84 23.20 1.34 -13.57
CA TYR A 84 22.40 1.90 -12.51
C TYR A 84 22.53 1.06 -11.25
N THR A 85 22.33 1.71 -10.10
CA THR A 85 22.25 1.07 -8.79
C THR A 85 21.02 1.61 -8.08
N ALA A 86 20.09 0.71 -7.78
CA ALA A 86 18.88 1.00 -7.02
C ALA A 86 18.98 0.36 -5.63
N GLU A 87 18.82 1.16 -4.59
CA GLU A 87 18.75 0.70 -3.21
C GLU A 87 17.31 0.79 -2.71
N PHE A 88 16.80 -0.35 -2.25
CA PHE A 88 15.46 -0.52 -1.71
C PHE A 88 15.54 -0.74 -0.21
N SER A 89 14.60 -0.16 0.52
CA SER A 89 14.29 -0.57 1.88
C SER A 89 13.76 -2.00 1.90
N THR A 90 14.08 -2.72 2.96
CA THR A 90 13.53 -4.02 3.35
C THR A 90 12.97 -4.00 4.77
N ASP A 91 12.62 -2.81 5.27
CA ASP A 91 12.03 -2.66 6.59
C ASP A 91 10.62 -3.25 6.65
N ALA A 92 10.41 -4.19 7.58
CA ALA A 92 9.15 -4.91 7.71
C ALA A 92 7.99 -4.02 8.18
N THR A 93 8.25 -2.96 8.93
CA THR A 93 7.23 -2.00 9.35
C THR A 93 6.84 -1.10 8.18
N GLU A 94 7.81 -0.59 7.41
CA GLU A 94 7.54 0.13 6.16
C GLU A 94 6.73 -0.75 5.19
N LYS A 95 7.04 -2.05 5.12
CA LYS A 95 6.28 -3.03 4.33
C LYS A 95 4.81 -3.08 4.74
N LEU A 96 4.55 -3.31 6.01
CA LEU A 96 3.19 -3.42 6.53
C LEU A 96 2.38 -2.16 6.25
N ILE A 97 2.99 -0.98 6.42
CA ILE A 97 2.33 0.30 6.14
C ILE A 97 1.93 0.40 4.67
N LEU A 98 2.82 0.06 3.73
CA LEU A 98 2.54 0.13 2.30
C LEU A 98 1.47 -0.88 1.86
N GLU A 99 1.52 -2.12 2.37
CA GLU A 99 0.51 -3.14 2.12
C GLU A 99 -0.88 -2.69 2.60
N LEU A 100 -0.95 -2.10 3.80
CA LEU A 100 -2.20 -1.56 4.33
C LEU A 100 -2.70 -0.36 3.51
N GLN A 101 -1.81 0.51 3.04
CA GLN A 101 -2.18 1.64 2.18
C GLN A 101 -2.74 1.18 0.83
N GLU A 102 -2.14 0.16 0.23
CA GLU A 102 -2.61 -0.43 -1.03
C GLU A 102 -3.98 -1.09 -0.85
N GLU A 103 -4.15 -1.85 0.25
CA GLU A 103 -5.42 -2.48 0.58
C GLU A 103 -6.53 -1.44 0.84
N VAL A 104 -6.24 -0.37 1.58
CA VAL A 104 -7.18 0.73 1.79
C VAL A 104 -7.54 1.40 0.46
N LYS A 105 -6.58 1.63 -0.43
CA LYS A 105 -6.84 2.20 -1.76
C LYS A 105 -7.75 1.28 -2.59
N ARG A 106 -7.50 -0.03 -2.55
CA ARG A 106 -8.32 -1.04 -3.22
C ARG A 106 -9.76 -1.05 -2.68
N LEU A 107 -9.92 -1.10 -1.36
CA LEU A 107 -11.23 -1.10 -0.72
C LEU A 107 -12.01 0.18 -0.98
N LYS A 108 -11.36 1.35 -0.93
CA LYS A 108 -11.99 2.64 -1.29
C LYS A 108 -12.51 2.63 -2.73
N SER A 109 -11.69 2.19 -3.68
CA SER A 109 -12.11 2.09 -5.09
C SER A 109 -13.28 1.11 -5.27
N GLN A 110 -13.29 -0.01 -4.55
CA GLN A 110 -14.41 -0.96 -4.59
C GLN A 110 -15.71 -0.34 -4.05
N VAL A 111 -15.63 0.40 -2.94
CA VAL A 111 -16.79 1.11 -2.37
C VAL A 111 -17.31 2.17 -3.34
N GLU A 112 -16.43 2.98 -3.93
CA GLU A 112 -16.81 3.99 -4.93
C GLU A 112 -17.53 3.38 -6.13
N ASN A 113 -17.03 2.26 -6.66
CA ASN A 113 -17.67 1.57 -7.78
C ASN A 113 -19.06 1.03 -7.40
N LEU A 114 -19.22 0.45 -6.22
CA LEU A 114 -20.51 -0.06 -5.73
C LEU A 114 -21.53 1.06 -5.50
N ILE A 115 -21.09 2.23 -5.03
CA ILE A 115 -21.94 3.41 -4.89
C ILE A 115 -22.40 3.88 -6.27
N ALA A 116 -21.48 3.99 -7.24
CA ALA A 116 -21.79 4.41 -8.59
C ALA A 116 -22.78 3.46 -9.30
N GLU A 117 -22.62 2.15 -9.12
CA GLU A 117 -23.57 1.14 -9.63
C GLU A 117 -24.97 1.33 -9.02
N LYS A 118 -25.05 1.48 -7.69
CA LYS A 118 -26.32 1.69 -6.99
C LYS A 118 -27.03 2.99 -7.42
N GLU A 119 -26.29 4.08 -7.64
CA GLU A 119 -26.85 5.34 -8.14
C GLU A 119 -27.35 5.21 -9.60
N SER A 120 -26.67 4.42 -10.43
CA SER A 120 -27.10 4.15 -11.81
C SER A 120 -28.38 3.30 -11.88
N ASP A 121 -28.56 2.33 -10.97
CA ASP A 121 -29.77 1.50 -10.88
C ASP A 121 -31.00 2.26 -10.33
N THR A 122 -30.79 3.37 -9.60
CA THR A 122 -31.89 4.17 -9.03
C THR A 122 -32.44 5.21 -10.02
N SER A 123 -31.92 5.26 -11.27
CA SER A 123 -32.30 6.25 -12.28
C SER A 123 -33.42 5.80 -13.23
N GLU A 124 -33.90 4.55 -13.15
CA GLU A 124 -34.98 4.00 -14.00
C GLU A 124 -36.31 3.81 -13.25
N GLU A 125 -36.77 4.82 -12.48
CA GLU A 125 -38.14 4.80 -11.96
C GLU A 125 -38.84 6.14 -12.15
N THR A 126 -39.31 6.42 -13.37
CA THR A 126 -40.44 7.34 -13.57
C THR A 126 -41.25 6.96 -14.81
N GLU A 127 -42.13 5.96 -14.68
CA GLU A 127 -43.41 5.97 -15.40
C GLU A 127 -44.54 5.75 -14.39
N ARG A 128 -45.20 6.85 -14.02
CA ARG A 128 -46.47 6.84 -13.28
C ARG A 128 -47.55 6.14 -14.12
N PRO A 129 -48.52 5.47 -13.48
CA PRO A 129 -49.90 5.90 -13.72
C PRO A 129 -50.73 6.10 -12.44
N ASP A 130 -51.76 6.91 -12.64
CA ASP A 130 -52.67 7.53 -11.68
C ASP A 130 -53.37 6.65 -10.62
N VAL A 131 -53.43 7.23 -9.41
CA VAL A 131 -54.58 7.41 -8.49
C VAL A 131 -55.67 6.32 -8.42
N GLN A 132 -55.81 5.73 -7.22
CA GLN A 132 -57.12 5.55 -6.55
C GLN A 132 -56.95 5.26 -5.04
N GLU A 133 -57.29 6.23 -4.18
CA GLU A 133 -57.83 6.00 -2.83
C GLU A 133 -59.36 5.69 -2.96
N PRO A 134 -60.08 5.08 -1.98
CA PRO A 134 -59.86 5.16 -0.53
C PRO A 134 -60.11 3.87 0.29
N GLY A 135 -59.69 3.86 1.56
CA GLY A 135 -60.12 2.84 2.52
C GLY A 135 -59.51 2.98 3.91
N THR A 136 -60.27 3.59 4.81
CA THR A 136 -60.05 3.75 6.26
C THR A 136 -59.73 2.45 7.00
N GLY A 137 -58.82 2.49 7.98
CA GLY A 137 -58.64 1.38 8.92
C GLY A 137 -57.52 1.58 9.93
N ASP A 138 -57.88 2.25 11.02
CA ASP A 138 -57.34 2.18 12.39
C ASP A 138 -55.93 2.69 12.73
N GLU A 139 -55.98 3.63 13.68
CA GLU A 139 -54.92 4.15 14.52
C GLU A 139 -54.29 3.03 15.37
N GLU A 140 -52.97 2.89 15.33
CA GLU A 140 -52.22 2.53 16.54
C GLU A 140 -51.00 3.45 16.64
N THR A 141 -51.15 4.44 17.52
CA THR A 141 -50.07 5.25 18.06
C THR A 141 -49.09 4.37 18.81
N LEU A 142 -47.82 4.36 18.39
CA LEU A 142 -46.72 3.90 19.24
C LEU A 142 -45.65 5.00 19.27
N ASP A 143 -45.75 5.84 20.29
CA ASP A 143 -44.61 6.57 20.85
C ASP A 143 -44.24 5.84 22.14
N PRO A 144 -42.96 5.48 22.34
CA PRO A 144 -42.24 6.23 23.35
C PRO A 144 -40.76 6.48 23.00
N GLU A 145 -40.35 7.74 23.15
CA GLU A 145 -38.99 8.19 23.43
C GLU A 145 -38.13 7.14 24.16
N ALA A 146 -37.11 6.61 23.48
CA ALA A 146 -35.97 5.97 24.11
C ALA A 146 -34.71 6.77 23.75
N LYS A 147 -34.28 7.63 24.68
CA LYS A 147 -32.96 8.27 24.62
C LYS A 147 -31.89 7.18 24.73
N PRO A 148 -30.87 7.14 23.86
CA PRO A 148 -29.73 6.26 24.08
C PRO A 148 -28.94 6.75 25.30
N GLU A 149 -28.77 5.88 26.29
CA GLU A 149 -27.87 6.09 27.43
C GLU A 149 -26.43 6.22 26.92
N GLU A 150 -25.75 7.30 27.30
CA GLU A 150 -24.32 7.51 27.03
C GLU A 150 -23.49 6.54 27.88
N PRO A 151 -22.48 5.86 27.33
CA PRO A 151 -21.60 5.00 28.11
C PRO A 151 -20.68 5.82 29.02
N GLU A 152 -20.72 5.53 30.32
CA GLU A 152 -19.78 6.05 31.32
C GLU A 152 -18.36 5.56 31.02
N ILE A 153 -17.45 6.50 30.76
CA ILE A 153 -16.02 6.24 30.62
C ILE A 153 -15.41 6.23 32.02
N PRO A 154 -14.72 5.17 32.47
CA PRO A 154 -13.99 5.20 33.74
C PRO A 154 -12.73 6.07 33.58
N ASP A 155 -12.56 7.06 34.45
CA ASP A 155 -11.32 7.82 34.63
C ASP A 155 -10.20 6.85 35.10
N GLU A 156 -9.32 6.42 34.20
CA GLU A 156 -8.01 5.91 34.60
C GLU A 156 -7.05 7.09 34.75
N GLU A 157 -6.68 7.36 36.01
CA GLU A 157 -5.62 8.28 36.39
C GLU A 157 -4.30 7.85 35.73
N THR A 158 -3.85 8.62 34.75
CA THR A 158 -2.47 8.58 34.27
C THR A 158 -1.59 9.37 35.23
N GLU A 159 -0.97 8.69 36.20
CA GLU A 159 0.29 9.18 36.79
C GLU A 159 1.44 8.81 35.84
N THR A 160 1.96 9.80 35.14
CA THR A 160 3.25 9.75 34.44
C THR A 160 4.12 10.89 34.92
N GLU A 161 5.44 10.69 34.83
CA GLU A 161 6.57 11.54 35.24
C GLU A 161 7.13 11.10 36.62
N GLU A 162 8.38 10.63 36.72
CA GLU A 162 9.57 11.42 36.42
C GLU A 162 10.68 10.71 35.61
N THR A 163 11.29 11.51 34.74
CA THR A 163 12.60 11.38 34.09
C THR A 163 13.74 11.57 35.10
N ASP A 164 14.87 10.88 34.93
CA ASP A 164 16.12 11.51 34.46
C ASP A 164 17.30 10.53 34.39
N ASP A 165 17.95 10.58 33.24
CA ASP A 165 19.24 10.01 32.86
C ASP A 165 20.39 10.69 33.63
N GLU A 166 21.24 9.91 34.29
CA GLU A 166 22.62 10.32 34.62
C GLU A 166 23.49 9.04 34.63
N GLU A 167 23.87 8.51 33.45
CA GLU A 167 25.08 7.67 33.36
C GLU A 167 26.22 8.47 32.72
N ASP A 168 27.11 8.83 33.64
CA ASP A 168 28.36 9.56 33.60
C ASP A 168 29.32 9.11 32.48
N PHE A 169 29.96 10.12 31.89
CA PHE A 169 30.83 10.02 30.71
C PHE A 169 32.30 9.87 31.15
N GLU A 170 32.99 8.90 30.53
CA GLU A 170 34.43 8.88 30.20
C GLU A 170 35.49 8.64 31.32
N PRO A 171 36.76 8.27 30.97
CA PRO A 171 37.38 8.15 29.64
C PRO A 171 37.92 6.76 29.23
#